data_AF-A0AAV7KAR7-F1
#
_entry.id   AF-A0AAV7KAR7-F1
#
_cell.length_a   1.000
_cell.length_b   1.000
_cell.length_c   1.000
_cell.angle_alpha   90.00
_cell.angle_beta   90.00
_cell.angle_gamma   90.00
#
_symmetry.space_group_name_H-M   'P 1'
#
loop_
_entity.id
_entity.type
_entity.pdbx_description
1 polymer ?
#
loop_
_entity_poly.entity_id
_entity_poly.type
_entity_poly.pdbx_seq_one_letter_code
_entity_poly.pdbx_strand_id
1 'polypeptide(L)'
;MALRKVFYHIPRPSILRHSNLRLQTRAISSQNPEDNPSFSQMVSEYLKKAEEYIIKDEMRITGHPREEIVDDGTIINIEGWRAQHSHHKTPCKGGCRYSEDVNADEVKALATLMTYKNATVDVPYGGAKAGVKINPRKFSVGELERLTRRFAIELSKKGFLGPGIDVPAPDMGTGEREMAWIADTYAHTTGHLDINAHACVTGKPISQGGIHGRTQATGLGLFFALRNFIQDPEFMSSINVVPGFIGKSFIVQGFGNVGFYIARYLHRAGCKLVGVMEYDGSIYNKEGMDPDDIIAYKKKNRGVSGYSGGEFVEGSLFDKECDILVPCATEKSIHMGNADSIKAKIIIEGANGPTTTKANDLLLSKNVLMIPDMYANAGGVTVSYFEWLKNLNHVSFGRMTMRYERDSNYALLDSVQKSLEKKFGATAGSIPIQPTSQYLSRMSGADEETLVESGLEYTMDRAAGHIKKLAKDSGLGLDLRTASLIYAVEKIYKIYNEAGLTYM
;
A
#
# COMPACT_ATOMS: atom_id res chain seq x y z
N MET A 1 13.20 40.97 11.01
CA MET A 1 11.95 40.86 10.23
C MET A 1 11.03 39.90 11.00
N ALA A 2 9.91 40.40 11.53
CA ALA A 2 9.16 39.78 12.61
C ALA A 2 8.39 38.51 12.18
N LEU A 3 8.67 37.38 12.84
CA LEU A 3 7.89 36.14 12.76
C LEU A 3 6.69 36.24 13.73
N ARG A 4 5.48 36.44 13.20
CA ARG A 4 4.24 36.29 13.98
C ARG A 4 3.96 34.81 14.19
N LYS A 5 4.13 34.31 15.42
CA LYS A 5 3.52 33.05 15.89
C LYS A 5 2.02 33.28 16.05
N VAL A 6 1.19 32.53 15.33
CA VAL A 6 -0.25 32.49 15.55
C VAL A 6 -0.53 31.26 16.42
N PHE A 7 -0.87 31.47 17.69
CA PHE A 7 -1.34 30.41 18.59
C PHE A 7 -2.86 30.24 18.39
N TYR A 8 -3.31 29.06 17.98
CA TYR A 8 -4.72 28.68 18.09
C TYR A 8 -4.92 27.93 19.41
N HIS A 9 -5.89 28.37 20.20
CA HIS A 9 -6.31 27.73 21.44
C HIS A 9 -7.18 26.52 21.10
N ILE A 10 -6.78 25.31 21.52
CA ILE A 10 -7.53 24.07 21.29
C ILE A 10 -8.19 23.65 22.62
N PRO A 11 -9.53 23.48 22.69
CA PRO A 11 -10.19 23.01 23.91
C PRO A 11 -9.94 21.51 24.15
N ARG A 12 -9.87 21.11 25.43
CA ARG A 12 -9.68 19.71 25.86
C ARG A 12 -10.80 18.80 25.31
N PRO A 13 -10.52 17.58 24.83
CA PRO A 13 -11.56 16.63 24.44
C PRO A 13 -12.33 16.13 25.67
N SER A 14 -13.66 16.25 25.66
CA SER A 14 -14.56 15.64 26.65
C SER A 14 -15.09 14.31 26.13
N ILE A 15 -14.89 13.23 26.90
CA ILE A 15 -15.44 11.91 26.65
C ILE A 15 -16.95 11.93 26.90
N LEU A 16 -17.77 11.59 25.90
CA LEU A 16 -19.15 11.15 26.13
C LEU A 16 -19.18 9.61 26.10
N ARG A 17 -19.59 9.01 27.22
CA ARG A 17 -19.79 7.57 27.36
C ARG A 17 -20.92 7.10 26.43
N HIS A 18 -20.74 5.89 25.90
CA HIS A 18 -21.71 5.09 25.15
C HIS A 18 -23.18 5.48 25.41
N SER A 19 -23.83 6.01 24.39
CA SER A 19 -25.30 6.03 24.32
C SER A 19 -25.74 5.67 22.91
N ASN A 20 -26.76 4.80 22.86
CA ASN A 20 -27.30 4.13 21.68
C ASN A 20 -27.56 5.10 20.51
N LEU A 21 -26.94 4.86 19.35
CA LEU A 21 -27.19 5.62 18.13
C LEU A 21 -28.06 4.82 17.17
N ARG A 22 -29.33 5.25 17.03
CA ARG A 22 -30.13 5.04 15.82
C ARG A 22 -29.69 6.07 14.79
N LEU A 23 -29.03 5.63 13.71
CA LEU A 23 -28.73 6.46 12.55
C LEU A 23 -30.05 6.79 11.82
N GLN A 24 -30.44 8.06 11.76
CA GLN A 24 -31.48 8.54 10.84
C GLN A 24 -30.83 8.91 9.50
N THR A 25 -31.09 8.09 8.48
CA THR A 25 -30.81 8.41 7.08
C THR A 25 -31.87 9.38 6.56
N ARG A 26 -31.46 10.62 6.24
CA ARG A 26 -32.26 11.51 5.38
C ARG A 26 -31.68 11.48 3.97
N ALA A 27 -32.51 11.09 3.01
CA ALA A 27 -32.22 11.21 1.58
C ALA A 27 -32.16 12.69 1.20
N ILE A 28 -31.12 13.10 0.48
CA ILE A 28 -31.05 14.40 -0.19
C ILE A 28 -30.80 14.13 -1.67
N SER A 29 -31.72 14.61 -2.51
CA SER A 29 -31.65 14.55 -3.96
C SER A 29 -31.05 15.83 -4.56
N SER A 30 -30.53 15.64 -5.77
CA SER A 30 -30.21 16.62 -6.82
C SER A 30 -28.84 17.32 -6.77
N GLN A 31 -28.16 17.13 -7.92
CA GLN A 31 -26.90 17.65 -8.45
C GLN A 31 -26.46 18.99 -7.86
N ASN A 32 -25.30 18.98 -7.19
CA ASN A 32 -24.61 20.17 -6.70
C ASN A 32 -23.10 20.07 -7.01
N PRO A 33 -22.37 21.18 -7.16
CA PRO A 33 -20.90 21.20 -7.37
C PRO A 33 -20.08 20.49 -6.27
N GLU A 34 -20.73 20.05 -5.18
CA GLU A 34 -20.17 19.25 -4.10
C GLU A 34 -19.86 17.80 -4.47
N ASP A 35 -20.07 17.36 -5.71
CA ASP A 35 -19.87 15.95 -6.11
C ASP A 35 -18.42 15.60 -6.51
N ASN A 36 -17.49 16.56 -6.48
CA ASN A 36 -16.06 16.33 -6.70
C ASN A 36 -15.19 17.05 -5.65
N PRO A 37 -15.14 16.56 -4.40
CA PRO A 37 -14.32 17.16 -3.36
C PRO A 37 -12.82 17.14 -3.75
N SER A 38 -12.06 18.09 -3.21
CA SER A 38 -10.60 18.00 -3.28
C SER A 38 -10.12 16.73 -2.56
N PHE A 39 -8.96 16.20 -2.92
CA PHE A 39 -8.46 14.97 -2.29
C PHE A 39 -8.27 15.15 -0.77
N SER A 40 -7.82 16.32 -0.33
CA SER A 40 -7.72 16.67 1.09
C SER A 40 -9.08 16.77 1.79
N GLN A 41 -10.10 17.34 1.13
CA GLN A 41 -11.46 17.36 1.65
C GLN A 41 -12.00 15.94 1.81
N MET A 42 -11.81 15.08 0.81
CA MET A 42 -12.24 13.67 0.86
C MET A 42 -11.58 12.91 2.02
N VAL A 43 -10.26 13.04 2.19
CA VAL A 43 -9.56 12.42 3.34
C VAL A 43 -10.11 12.97 4.65
N SER A 44 -10.35 14.28 4.72
CA SER A 44 -10.93 14.90 5.91
C SER A 44 -12.33 14.35 6.20
N GLU A 45 -13.20 14.22 5.20
CA GLU A 45 -14.55 13.65 5.32
C GLU A 45 -14.53 12.21 5.82
N TYR A 46 -13.63 11.38 5.30
CA TYR A 46 -13.44 10.03 5.82
C TYR A 46 -13.03 10.06 7.30
N LEU A 47 -12.12 10.95 7.66
CA LEU A 47 -11.72 11.12 9.05
C LEU A 47 -12.86 11.65 9.91
N LYS A 48 -13.73 12.56 9.41
CA LYS A 48 -14.91 13.04 10.14
C LYS A 48 -15.86 11.93 10.54
N LYS A 49 -15.97 10.85 9.76
CA LYS A 49 -16.75 9.68 10.18
C LYS A 49 -16.16 9.00 11.45
N ALA A 50 -14.90 9.28 11.75
CA ALA A 50 -14.19 8.88 12.97
C ALA A 50 -13.84 10.07 13.89
N GLU A 51 -14.47 11.26 13.74
CA GLU A 51 -14.11 12.52 14.43
C GLU A 51 -14.09 12.41 15.96
N GLU A 52 -14.86 11.51 16.55
CA GLU A 52 -14.85 11.25 18.00
C GLU A 52 -13.51 10.70 18.52
N TYR A 53 -12.59 10.29 17.62
CA TYR A 53 -11.33 9.63 17.97
C TYR A 53 -10.08 10.33 17.41
N ILE A 54 -10.19 11.31 16.51
CA ILE A 54 -9.04 11.89 15.79
C ILE A 54 -8.11 12.66 16.73
N ILE A 55 -6.82 12.37 16.63
CA ILE A 55 -5.74 13.21 17.18
C ILE A 55 -5.26 14.18 16.10
N LYS A 56 -5.28 15.48 16.42
CA LYS A 56 -4.66 16.51 15.60
C LYS A 56 -3.17 16.54 15.92
N ASP A 57 -2.34 16.09 14.98
CA ASP A 57 -0.88 16.17 15.09
C ASP A 57 -0.31 17.36 14.30
N GLU A 58 0.86 17.85 14.70
CA GLU A 58 1.50 19.01 14.06
C GLU A 58 2.15 18.59 12.73
N MET A 59 1.39 18.70 11.64
CA MET A 59 1.89 18.38 10.31
C MET A 59 3.00 19.35 9.87
N ARG A 60 4.19 18.83 9.62
CA ARG A 60 5.33 19.60 9.09
C ARG A 60 5.37 19.51 7.58
N ILE A 61 5.53 20.64 6.90
CA ILE A 61 5.63 20.69 5.43
C ILE A 61 6.80 21.55 5.04
N THR A 62 7.53 21.09 4.02
CA THR A 62 8.55 21.90 3.35
C THR A 62 8.22 21.95 1.87
N GLY A 63 8.26 23.16 1.28
CA GLY A 63 7.98 23.42 -0.13
C GLY A 63 9.13 24.22 -0.76
N HIS A 64 9.56 23.85 -1.96
CA HIS A 64 10.71 24.48 -2.63
C HIS A 64 10.39 24.73 -4.10
N PRO A 65 10.29 25.99 -4.55
CA PRO A 65 10.59 26.34 -5.93
C PRO A 65 12.12 26.37 -6.09
N ARG A 66 12.67 25.69 -7.09
CA ARG A 66 14.11 25.79 -7.41
C ARG A 66 14.43 25.75 -8.89
N GLU A 67 15.42 26.56 -9.21
CA GLU A 67 16.12 26.62 -10.49
C GLU A 67 16.96 25.34 -10.70
N GLU A 68 16.62 24.58 -11.73
CA GLU A 68 17.42 23.48 -12.28
C GLU A 68 17.90 23.86 -13.68
N ILE A 69 19.17 23.57 -13.98
CA ILE A 69 19.72 23.70 -15.33
C ILE A 69 19.43 22.39 -16.06
N VAL A 70 18.52 22.46 -17.03
CA VAL A 70 18.21 21.34 -17.93
C VAL A 70 19.28 21.19 -19.01
N ASP A 71 19.26 20.08 -19.74
CA ASP A 71 20.37 19.68 -20.61
C ASP A 71 20.66 20.70 -21.74
N ASP A 72 19.67 21.51 -22.14
CA ASP A 72 19.82 22.59 -23.12
C ASP A 72 20.37 23.91 -22.55
N GLY A 73 20.71 23.95 -21.26
CA GLY A 73 21.23 25.11 -20.54
C GLY A 73 20.14 26.08 -20.06
N THR A 74 18.86 25.83 -20.31
CA THR A 74 17.77 26.64 -19.76
C THR A 74 17.60 26.39 -18.26
N ILE A 75 17.10 27.40 -17.55
CA ILE A 75 16.82 27.33 -16.12
C ILE A 75 15.32 27.20 -15.93
N ILE A 76 14.89 26.13 -15.27
CA ILE A 76 13.47 25.90 -14.96
C ILE A 76 13.23 25.88 -13.46
N ASN A 77 12.09 26.42 -13.02
CA ASN A 77 11.66 26.33 -11.63
C ASN A 77 10.84 25.06 -11.41
N ILE A 78 11.32 24.17 -10.56
CA ILE A 78 10.62 22.95 -10.16
C ILE A 78 10.12 23.10 -8.72
N GLU A 79 8.83 22.82 -8.53
CA GLU A 79 8.19 22.80 -7.23
C GLU A 79 8.22 21.40 -6.62
N GLY A 80 8.66 21.29 -5.36
CA GLY A 80 8.64 20.04 -4.62
C GLY A 80 8.18 20.22 -3.18
N TRP A 81 7.41 19.27 -2.66
CA TRP A 81 6.91 19.24 -1.30
C TRP A 81 7.23 17.92 -0.59
N ARG A 82 7.41 17.98 0.73
CA ARG A 82 7.35 16.82 1.65
C ARG A 82 6.52 17.21 2.86
N ALA A 83 5.49 16.42 3.18
CA ALA A 83 4.70 16.54 4.40
C ALA A 83 5.00 15.37 5.34
N GLN A 84 5.18 15.64 6.62
CA GLN A 84 5.22 14.68 7.72
C GLN A 84 3.96 14.92 8.54
N HIS A 85 3.02 13.98 8.50
CA HIS A 85 1.73 14.11 9.16
C HIS A 85 1.83 13.82 10.66
N SER A 86 2.55 12.76 11.04
CA SER A 86 2.64 12.40 12.45
C SER A 86 3.97 11.79 12.85
N HIS A 87 4.42 12.11 14.07
CA HIS A 87 5.65 11.61 14.68
C HIS A 87 5.42 10.71 15.91
N HIS A 88 4.17 10.28 16.15
CA HIS A 88 3.84 9.33 17.23
C HIS A 88 4.68 8.05 17.20
N LYS A 89 5.19 7.70 16.00
CA LYS A 89 6.28 6.76 15.79
C LYS A 89 7.30 7.36 14.83
N THR A 90 8.57 7.10 15.10
CA THR A 90 9.69 7.49 14.25
C THR A 90 10.39 6.25 13.68
N PRO A 91 10.80 6.25 12.41
CA PRO A 91 10.74 7.36 11.46
C PRO A 91 9.36 7.59 10.82
N CYS A 92 9.19 8.73 10.15
CA CYS A 92 8.12 8.96 9.19
C CYS A 92 8.31 8.12 7.92
N LYS A 93 7.21 7.75 7.24
CA LYS A 93 7.25 6.92 6.04
C LYS A 93 6.23 7.33 4.99
N GLY A 94 6.69 7.40 3.74
CA GLY A 94 5.83 7.31 2.56
C GLY A 94 6.47 7.83 1.28
N GLY A 95 5.79 7.60 0.16
CA GLY A 95 6.39 7.67 -1.18
C GLY A 95 6.71 9.07 -1.72
N CYS A 96 7.47 9.13 -2.81
CA CYS A 96 7.80 10.33 -3.58
C CYS A 96 7.14 10.27 -4.97
N ARG A 97 6.20 11.18 -5.25
CA ARG A 97 5.41 11.20 -6.50
C ARG A 97 5.94 12.24 -7.48
N TYR A 98 6.18 11.88 -8.74
CA TYR A 98 6.50 12.81 -9.83
C TYR A 98 5.28 12.88 -10.77
N SER A 99 4.51 13.97 -10.69
CA SER A 99 3.34 14.22 -11.55
C SER A 99 3.08 15.71 -11.71
N GLU A 100 2.47 16.13 -12.82
CA GLU A 100 2.03 17.52 -13.06
C GLU A 100 0.91 17.94 -12.09
N ASP A 101 0.14 16.99 -11.58
CA ASP A 101 -1.00 17.22 -10.67
C ASP A 101 -0.58 17.48 -9.22
N VAL A 102 0.71 17.27 -8.90
CA VAL A 102 1.21 17.40 -7.54
C VAL A 102 1.00 18.81 -7.00
N ASN A 103 0.43 18.89 -5.80
CA ASN A 103 0.27 20.12 -5.05
C ASN A 103 0.39 19.86 -3.54
N ALA A 104 0.53 20.94 -2.76
CA ALA A 104 0.72 20.83 -1.32
C ALA A 104 -0.44 20.10 -0.61
N ASP A 105 -1.70 20.31 -1.02
CA ASP A 105 -2.85 19.72 -0.34
C ASP A 105 -3.00 18.23 -0.62
N GLU A 106 -2.70 17.79 -1.85
CA GLU A 106 -2.58 16.38 -2.19
C GLU A 106 -1.49 15.69 -1.34
N VAL A 107 -0.31 16.30 -1.23
CA VAL A 107 0.81 15.75 -0.45
C VAL A 107 0.46 15.63 1.04
N LYS A 108 -0.23 16.62 1.62
CA LYS A 108 -0.75 16.55 3.00
C LYS A 108 -1.71 15.37 3.19
N ALA A 109 -2.71 15.27 2.31
CA ALA A 109 -3.74 14.24 2.40
C ALA A 109 -3.15 12.83 2.28
N LEU A 110 -2.20 12.63 1.37
CA LEU A 110 -1.49 11.36 1.23
C LEU A 110 -0.58 11.06 2.44
N ALA A 111 0.05 12.08 3.05
CA ALA A 111 0.82 11.89 4.29
C ALA A 111 -0.06 11.45 5.46
N THR A 112 -1.26 12.03 5.57
CA THR A 112 -2.29 11.63 6.53
C THR A 112 -2.72 10.17 6.33
N LEU A 113 -3.04 9.78 5.09
CA LEU A 113 -3.37 8.39 4.77
C LEU A 113 -2.23 7.41 5.13
N MET A 114 -0.97 7.81 4.96
CA MET A 114 0.16 6.99 5.35
C MET A 114 0.20 6.72 6.86
N THR A 115 -0.15 7.69 7.72
CA THR A 115 -0.22 7.47 9.17
C THR A 115 -1.22 6.37 9.53
N TYR A 116 -2.46 6.49 9.02
CA TYR A 116 -3.51 5.54 9.35
C TYR A 116 -3.27 4.17 8.72
N LYS A 117 -2.73 4.13 7.50
CA LYS A 117 -2.29 2.89 6.86
C LYS A 117 -1.23 2.17 7.69
N ASN A 118 -0.17 2.86 8.11
CA ASN A 118 0.88 2.27 8.94
C ASN A 118 0.30 1.72 10.25
N ALA A 119 -0.58 2.47 10.92
CA ALA A 119 -1.25 2.01 12.13
C ALA A 119 -2.15 0.79 11.89
N THR A 120 -2.90 0.75 10.78
CA THR A 120 -3.79 -0.37 10.41
C THR A 120 -3.03 -1.69 10.32
N VAL A 121 -1.83 -1.69 9.73
CA VAL A 121 -1.00 -2.89 9.55
C VAL A 121 0.13 -3.03 10.57
N ASP A 122 0.07 -2.32 11.70
CA ASP A 122 1.06 -2.40 12.79
C ASP A 122 2.50 -2.10 12.37
N VAL A 123 2.68 -1.34 11.29
CA VAL A 123 4.00 -0.86 10.85
C VAL A 123 4.39 0.35 11.70
N PRO A 124 5.58 0.36 12.36
CA PRO A 124 5.91 1.33 13.38
C PRO A 124 6.43 2.66 12.79
N TYR A 125 5.64 3.29 11.92
CA TYR A 125 6.01 4.54 11.25
C TYR A 125 4.96 5.63 11.39
N GLY A 126 5.44 6.86 11.54
CA GLY A 126 4.70 8.07 11.23
C GLY A 126 4.34 8.15 9.74
N GLY A 127 3.36 8.96 9.38
CA GLY A 127 2.95 9.12 7.98
C GLY A 127 3.66 10.30 7.34
N ALA A 128 4.17 10.12 6.12
CA ALA A 128 4.74 11.20 5.32
C ALA A 128 4.51 10.98 3.82
N LYS A 129 4.64 12.05 3.03
CA LYS A 129 4.54 11.98 1.57
C LYS A 129 5.37 13.08 0.93
N ALA A 130 6.01 12.77 -0.20
CA ALA A 130 6.65 13.73 -1.07
C ALA A 130 5.96 13.78 -2.44
N GLY A 131 6.03 14.95 -3.06
CA GLY A 131 5.64 15.16 -4.43
C GLY A 131 6.54 16.19 -5.11
N VAL A 132 6.85 15.98 -6.39
CA VAL A 132 7.56 16.93 -7.26
C VAL A 132 6.71 17.16 -8.50
N LYS A 133 6.45 18.43 -8.81
CA LYS A 133 5.49 18.85 -9.84
C LYS A 133 6.12 18.85 -11.23
N ILE A 134 6.32 17.66 -11.79
CA ILE A 134 6.91 17.46 -13.11
C ILE A 134 6.21 16.32 -13.86
N ASN A 135 6.30 16.35 -15.19
CA ASN A 135 6.03 15.19 -16.01
C ASN A 135 7.34 14.43 -16.27
N PRO A 136 7.62 13.30 -15.61
CA PRO A 136 8.91 12.63 -15.75
C PRO A 136 9.19 12.13 -17.18
N ARG A 137 8.17 12.08 -18.06
CA ARG A 137 8.33 11.70 -19.48
C ARG A 137 8.92 12.82 -20.34
N LYS A 138 8.89 14.07 -19.86
CA LYS A 138 9.44 15.25 -20.56
C LYS A 138 10.92 15.51 -20.21
N PHE A 139 11.49 14.73 -19.31
CA PHE A 139 12.86 14.92 -18.81
C PHE A 139 13.76 13.78 -19.27
N SER A 140 15.01 14.09 -19.53
CA SER A 140 16.07 13.12 -19.74
C SER A 140 16.38 12.37 -18.44
N VAL A 141 17.06 11.22 -18.56
CA VAL A 141 17.50 10.46 -17.37
C VAL A 141 18.49 11.28 -16.54
N GLY A 142 19.37 12.06 -17.19
CA GLY A 142 20.34 12.90 -16.50
C GLY A 142 19.70 14.07 -15.76
N GLU A 143 18.65 14.68 -16.33
CA GLU A 143 17.90 15.74 -15.67
C GLU A 143 17.13 15.21 -14.45
N LEU A 144 16.48 14.05 -14.59
CA LEU A 144 15.81 13.38 -13.46
C LEU A 144 16.79 13.03 -12.34
N GLU A 145 18.00 12.59 -12.68
CA GLU A 145 19.05 12.33 -11.68
C GLU A 145 19.41 13.59 -10.91
N ARG A 146 19.79 14.68 -11.61
CA ARG A 146 20.19 15.95 -10.97
C ARG A 146 19.07 16.48 -10.06
N LEU A 147 17.84 16.48 -10.56
CA LEU A 147 16.65 16.87 -9.81
C LEU A 147 16.47 16.01 -8.54
N THR A 148 16.51 14.68 -8.69
CA THR A 148 16.28 13.76 -7.57
C THR A 148 17.34 13.93 -6.48
N ARG A 149 18.61 14.03 -6.88
CA ARG A 149 19.73 14.25 -5.96
C ARG A 149 19.62 15.59 -5.26
N ARG A 150 19.29 16.66 -6.00
CA ARG A 150 19.10 17.98 -5.41
C ARG A 150 17.95 17.98 -4.40
N PHE A 151 16.83 17.34 -4.75
CA PHE A 151 15.70 17.18 -3.84
C PHE A 151 16.10 16.44 -2.56
N ALA A 152 16.86 15.34 -2.66
CA ALA A 152 17.35 14.59 -1.51
C ALA A 152 18.21 15.45 -0.56
N ILE A 153 19.13 16.27 -1.10
CA ILE A 153 19.94 17.19 -0.30
C ILE A 153 19.07 18.18 0.49
N GLU A 154 18.06 18.75 -0.16
CA GLU A 154 17.20 19.76 0.49
C GLU A 154 16.28 19.17 1.54
N LEU A 155 15.76 17.97 1.32
CA LEU A 155 15.04 17.24 2.34
C LEU A 155 15.95 16.94 3.53
N SER A 156 17.18 16.45 3.28
CA SER A 156 18.09 16.08 4.36
C SER A 156 18.51 17.27 5.23
N LYS A 157 18.86 18.41 4.62
CA LYS A 157 19.22 19.64 5.35
C LYS A 157 18.13 20.13 6.29
N LYS A 158 16.86 19.83 5.99
CA LYS A 158 15.68 20.29 6.74
C LYS A 158 15.08 19.24 7.67
N GLY A 159 15.70 18.05 7.82
CA GLY A 159 15.17 16.98 8.65
C GLY A 159 13.95 16.27 8.04
N PHE A 160 13.88 16.20 6.71
CA PHE A 160 12.85 15.48 5.95
C PHE A 160 13.39 14.26 5.19
N LEU A 161 14.63 13.85 5.48
CA LEU A 161 15.25 12.63 4.97
C LEU A 161 16.30 12.14 5.99
N GLY A 162 16.18 10.89 6.42
CA GLY A 162 17.17 10.21 7.25
C GLY A 162 16.63 8.92 7.89
N PRO A 163 17.49 7.93 8.20
CA PRO A 163 17.07 6.60 8.63
C PRO A 163 16.17 6.57 9.87
N GLY A 164 16.42 7.48 10.83
CA GLY A 164 15.66 7.63 12.06
C GLY A 164 14.66 8.80 12.06
N ILE A 165 14.51 9.52 10.93
CA ILE A 165 13.71 10.74 10.85
C ILE A 165 12.53 10.55 9.88
N ASP A 166 12.83 10.35 8.60
CA ASP A 166 11.85 10.24 7.53
C ASP A 166 12.44 9.45 6.37
N VAL A 167 11.76 8.37 5.98
CA VAL A 167 12.23 7.36 5.04
C VAL A 167 11.32 7.36 3.80
N PRO A 168 11.73 7.97 2.66
CA PRO A 168 10.94 7.94 1.43
C PRO A 168 10.83 6.54 0.81
N ALA A 169 10.01 6.43 -0.23
CA ALA A 169 9.83 5.23 -1.06
C ALA A 169 9.35 5.62 -2.47
N PRO A 170 9.26 4.69 -3.42
CA PRO A 170 8.63 4.94 -4.71
C PRO A 170 7.14 5.30 -4.60
N ASP A 171 6.65 6.05 -5.57
CA ASP A 171 5.24 6.31 -5.85
C ASP A 171 5.07 6.52 -7.37
N MET A 172 3.94 7.04 -7.83
CA MET A 172 3.72 7.37 -9.24
C MET A 172 4.84 8.25 -9.79
N GLY A 173 5.44 7.82 -10.90
CA GLY A 173 6.53 8.53 -11.58
C GLY A 173 7.93 8.30 -11.00
N THR A 174 8.09 7.48 -9.94
CA THR A 174 9.39 7.10 -9.38
C THR A 174 9.50 5.58 -9.16
N GLY A 175 10.72 5.06 -9.12
CA GLY A 175 11.01 3.64 -8.93
C GLY A 175 12.36 3.39 -8.27
N GLU A 176 12.90 2.19 -8.48
CA GLU A 176 14.19 1.79 -7.90
C GLU A 176 15.33 2.76 -8.25
N ARG A 177 15.32 3.31 -9.47
CA ARG A 177 16.31 4.27 -9.95
C ARG A 177 16.36 5.54 -9.09
N GLU A 178 15.22 6.18 -8.86
CA GLU A 178 15.18 7.39 -8.03
C GLU A 178 15.54 7.07 -6.57
N MET A 179 15.14 5.90 -6.05
CA MET A 179 15.51 5.50 -4.69
C MET A 179 17.01 5.26 -4.54
N ALA A 180 17.66 4.69 -5.56
CA ALA A 180 19.11 4.54 -5.62
C ALA A 180 19.80 5.91 -5.55
N TRP A 181 19.36 6.89 -6.35
CA TRP A 181 19.91 8.25 -6.33
C TRP A 181 19.72 8.95 -4.98
N ILE A 182 18.57 8.78 -4.32
CA ILE A 182 18.33 9.32 -2.97
C ILE A 182 19.28 8.69 -1.96
N ALA A 183 19.40 7.35 -1.96
CA ALA A 183 20.25 6.61 -1.03
C ALA A 183 21.72 7.03 -1.17
N ASP A 184 22.22 7.03 -2.40
CA ASP A 184 23.59 7.40 -2.74
C ASP A 184 23.92 8.84 -2.35
N THR A 185 23.00 9.77 -2.63
CA THR A 185 23.17 11.19 -2.28
C THR A 185 23.21 11.40 -0.77
N TYR A 186 22.31 10.77 -0.01
CA TYR A 186 22.32 10.89 1.45
C TYR A 186 23.60 10.29 2.04
N ALA A 187 23.97 9.08 1.61
CA ALA A 187 25.14 8.36 2.12
C ALA A 187 26.46 9.10 1.85
N HIS A 188 26.59 9.78 0.71
CA HIS A 188 27.82 10.51 0.37
C HIS A 188 27.84 11.99 0.80
N THR A 189 26.79 12.46 1.50
CA THR A 189 26.73 13.86 1.96
C THR A 189 26.40 13.95 3.46
N THR A 190 25.15 14.20 3.82
CA THR A 190 24.70 14.41 5.19
C THR A 190 24.81 13.14 6.06
N GLY A 191 24.70 11.96 5.45
CA GLY A 191 24.77 10.66 6.10
C GLY A 191 26.13 9.97 6.07
N HIS A 192 27.22 10.63 5.69
CA HIS A 192 28.53 9.98 5.46
C HIS A 192 29.16 9.28 6.68
N LEU A 193 28.73 9.61 7.90
CA LEU A 193 29.14 8.94 9.14
C LEU A 193 28.05 8.02 9.73
N ASP A 194 26.88 7.98 9.11
CA ASP A 194 25.74 7.21 9.60
C ASP A 194 25.87 5.76 9.12
N ILE A 195 26.10 4.82 10.05
CA ILE A 195 26.15 3.38 9.75
C ILE A 195 24.85 2.87 9.10
N ASN A 196 23.73 3.55 9.34
CA ASN A 196 22.43 3.21 8.79
C ASN A 196 22.08 4.05 7.56
N ALA A 197 23.03 4.77 6.93
CA ALA A 197 22.73 5.73 5.87
C ALA A 197 21.85 5.17 4.74
N HIS A 198 22.06 3.92 4.34
CA HIS A 198 21.28 3.26 3.27
C HIS A 198 19.84 2.90 3.67
N ALA A 199 19.50 2.97 4.96
CA ALA A 199 18.14 2.87 5.48
C ALA A 199 17.36 4.20 5.38
N CYS A 200 17.94 5.28 4.84
CA CYS A 200 17.26 6.56 4.66
C CYS A 200 16.12 6.51 3.65
N VAL A 201 16.07 5.50 2.79
CA VAL A 201 15.04 5.32 1.75
C VAL A 201 14.81 3.83 1.50
N THR A 202 13.59 3.45 1.09
CA THR A 202 13.27 2.07 0.71
C THR A 202 12.71 1.98 -0.71
N GLY A 203 12.51 0.77 -1.23
CA GLY A 203 12.27 0.53 -2.65
C GLY A 203 13.53 0.66 -3.50
N LYS A 204 14.70 0.39 -2.90
CA LYS A 204 15.99 0.42 -3.60
C LYS A 204 16.16 -0.82 -4.49
N PRO A 205 17.04 -0.77 -5.52
CA PRO A 205 17.49 -1.97 -6.20
C PRO A 205 18.10 -2.97 -5.20
N ILE A 206 17.96 -4.27 -5.47
CA ILE A 206 18.52 -5.33 -4.61
C ILE A 206 20.02 -5.13 -4.38
N SER A 207 20.77 -4.73 -5.41
CA SER A 207 22.21 -4.46 -5.35
C SER A 207 22.60 -3.28 -4.44
N GLN A 208 21.64 -2.44 -4.03
CA GLN A 208 21.86 -1.28 -3.17
C GLN A 208 21.15 -1.39 -1.81
N GLY A 209 20.95 -2.62 -1.32
CA GLY A 209 20.27 -2.86 -0.03
C GLY A 209 18.74 -2.87 -0.13
N GLY A 210 18.20 -3.02 -1.34
CA GLY A 210 16.80 -3.38 -1.55
C GLY A 210 16.46 -4.76 -0.98
N ILE A 211 15.16 -5.08 -0.91
CA ILE A 211 14.66 -6.38 -0.44
C ILE A 211 13.90 -7.11 -1.55
N HIS A 212 14.08 -8.43 -1.61
CA HIS A 212 13.33 -9.26 -2.56
C HIS A 212 11.81 -9.13 -2.34
N GLY A 213 11.04 -9.25 -3.41
CA GLY A 213 9.59 -9.15 -3.36
C GLY A 213 9.05 -7.71 -3.20
N ARG A 214 9.88 -6.67 -3.05
CA ARG A 214 9.37 -5.30 -2.84
C ARG A 214 8.52 -4.77 -4.00
N THR A 215 8.88 -5.07 -5.24
CA THR A 215 8.17 -4.60 -6.43
C THR A 215 6.77 -5.21 -6.55
N GLN A 216 6.63 -6.48 -6.16
CA GLN A 216 5.35 -7.22 -6.17
C GLN A 216 4.54 -7.08 -4.88
N ALA A 217 5.14 -6.57 -3.80
CA ALA A 217 4.56 -6.51 -2.47
C ALA A 217 3.17 -5.88 -2.39
N THR A 218 2.91 -4.77 -3.10
CA THR A 218 1.60 -4.13 -3.08
C THR A 218 0.53 -5.00 -3.73
N GLY A 219 0.83 -5.62 -4.87
CA GLY A 219 -0.09 -6.53 -5.56
C GLY A 219 -0.33 -7.83 -4.77
N LEU A 220 0.72 -8.35 -4.13
CA LEU A 220 0.61 -9.52 -3.25
C LEU A 220 -0.20 -9.20 -1.98
N GLY A 221 0.02 -8.03 -1.39
CA GLY A 221 -0.77 -7.53 -0.26
C GLY A 221 -2.25 -7.39 -0.60
N LEU A 222 -2.58 -6.86 -1.78
CA LEU A 222 -3.96 -6.81 -2.28
C LEU A 222 -4.56 -8.21 -2.43
N PHE A 223 -3.77 -9.17 -2.92
CA PHE A 223 -4.23 -10.55 -3.06
C PHE A 223 -4.57 -11.16 -1.69
N PHE A 224 -3.71 -11.01 -0.69
CA PHE A 224 -3.98 -11.47 0.67
C PHE A 224 -5.16 -10.72 1.32
N ALA A 225 -5.26 -9.41 1.11
CA ALA A 225 -6.40 -8.62 1.55
C ALA A 225 -7.70 -9.16 0.98
N LEU A 226 -7.79 -9.34 -0.33
CA LEU A 226 -8.97 -9.90 -0.99
C LEU A 226 -9.26 -11.32 -0.49
N ARG A 227 -8.23 -12.17 -0.38
CA ARG A 227 -8.35 -13.55 0.10
C ARG A 227 -9.07 -13.62 1.45
N ASN A 228 -8.70 -12.74 2.38
CA ASN A 228 -9.31 -12.70 3.71
C ASN A 228 -10.82 -12.51 3.64
N PHE A 229 -11.34 -11.69 2.73
CA PHE A 229 -12.78 -11.43 2.65
C PHE A 229 -13.50 -12.37 1.68
N ILE A 230 -12.90 -12.69 0.53
CA ILE A 230 -13.53 -13.53 -0.50
C ILE A 230 -13.68 -14.99 -0.09
N GLN A 231 -12.87 -15.45 0.88
CA GLN A 231 -13.00 -16.79 1.46
C GLN A 231 -13.90 -16.81 2.70
N ASP A 232 -14.35 -15.65 3.18
CA ASP A 232 -15.18 -15.55 4.38
C ASP A 232 -16.67 -15.74 4.02
N PRO A 233 -17.32 -16.81 4.51
CA PRO A 233 -18.72 -17.08 4.17
C PRO A 233 -19.70 -15.99 4.64
N GLU A 234 -19.40 -15.29 5.76
CA GLU A 234 -20.28 -14.25 6.31
C GLU A 234 -20.30 -13.03 5.37
N PHE A 235 -19.14 -12.55 4.95
CA PHE A 235 -19.03 -11.45 3.99
C PHE A 235 -19.57 -11.82 2.61
N MET A 236 -19.26 -13.01 2.11
CA MET A 236 -19.71 -13.44 0.79
C MET A 236 -21.23 -13.63 0.72
N SER A 237 -21.84 -14.17 1.78
CA SER A 237 -23.30 -14.24 1.91
C SER A 237 -23.94 -12.86 1.91
N SER A 238 -23.37 -11.88 2.63
CA SER A 238 -23.91 -10.52 2.72
C SER A 238 -24.01 -9.78 1.38
N ILE A 239 -23.21 -10.18 0.39
CA ILE A 239 -23.22 -9.61 -0.97
C ILE A 239 -23.78 -10.57 -2.03
N ASN A 240 -24.33 -11.72 -1.62
CA ASN A 240 -24.87 -12.78 -2.48
C ASN A 240 -23.86 -13.33 -3.50
N VAL A 241 -22.62 -13.57 -3.05
CA VAL A 241 -21.53 -14.13 -3.87
C VAL A 241 -21.07 -15.45 -3.26
N VAL A 242 -20.71 -16.43 -4.09
CA VAL A 242 -20.12 -17.70 -3.61
C VAL A 242 -18.67 -17.49 -3.17
N PRO A 243 -18.23 -17.98 -1.99
CA PRO A 243 -16.84 -17.86 -1.56
C PRO A 243 -15.81 -18.50 -2.49
N GLY A 244 -14.59 -17.96 -2.49
CA GLY A 244 -13.44 -18.47 -3.26
C GLY A 244 -13.08 -17.63 -4.49
N PHE A 245 -12.06 -18.04 -5.24
CA PHE A 245 -11.55 -17.30 -6.41
C PHE A 245 -11.96 -17.89 -7.75
N ILE A 246 -12.11 -19.21 -7.82
CA ILE A 246 -12.21 -19.97 -9.07
C ILE A 246 -13.39 -19.48 -9.90
N GLY A 247 -13.12 -19.13 -11.16
CA GLY A 247 -14.12 -18.74 -12.14
C GLY A 247 -14.60 -17.28 -12.04
N LYS A 248 -14.22 -16.53 -10.99
CA LYS A 248 -14.61 -15.13 -10.86
C LYS A 248 -13.90 -14.26 -11.88
N SER A 249 -14.64 -13.33 -12.46
CA SER A 249 -14.17 -12.34 -13.42
C SER A 249 -13.71 -11.07 -12.72
N PHE A 250 -12.66 -10.43 -13.22
CA PHE A 250 -12.17 -9.18 -12.64
C PHE A 250 -11.69 -8.17 -13.69
N ILE A 251 -11.81 -6.90 -13.34
CA ILE A 251 -11.32 -5.76 -14.13
C ILE A 251 -10.31 -4.97 -13.30
N VAL A 252 -9.19 -4.59 -13.92
CA VAL A 252 -8.15 -3.78 -13.28
C VAL A 252 -8.05 -2.42 -13.97
N GLN A 253 -8.13 -1.34 -13.19
CA GLN A 253 -7.82 0.00 -13.67
C GLN A 253 -6.36 0.34 -13.35
N GLY A 254 -5.55 0.64 -14.35
CA GLY A 254 -4.12 0.92 -14.19
C GLY A 254 -3.31 -0.37 -14.11
N PHE A 255 -2.60 -0.69 -15.18
CA PHE A 255 -1.74 -1.85 -15.36
C PHE A 255 -0.26 -1.50 -15.13
N GLY A 256 0.01 -0.68 -14.10
CA GLY A 256 1.34 -0.45 -13.56
C GLY A 256 1.79 -1.60 -12.65
N ASN A 257 2.77 -1.35 -11.76
CA ASN A 257 3.26 -2.37 -10.83
C ASN A 257 2.11 -2.98 -10.01
N VAL A 258 1.28 -2.16 -9.37
CA VAL A 258 0.19 -2.65 -8.51
C VAL A 258 -0.79 -3.52 -9.30
N GLY A 259 -1.33 -2.98 -10.41
CA GLY A 259 -2.34 -3.66 -11.22
C GLY A 259 -1.85 -4.91 -11.92
N PHE A 260 -0.61 -4.93 -12.42
CA PHE A 260 -0.03 -6.12 -13.03
C PHE A 260 0.11 -7.27 -12.02
N TYR A 261 0.70 -7.01 -10.85
CA TYR A 261 0.95 -8.07 -9.88
C TYR A 261 -0.36 -8.63 -9.28
N ILE A 262 -1.33 -7.78 -8.92
CA ILE A 262 -2.64 -8.29 -8.47
C ILE A 262 -3.34 -9.10 -9.56
N ALA A 263 -3.30 -8.65 -10.81
CA ALA A 263 -3.87 -9.42 -11.93
C ALA A 263 -3.21 -10.79 -12.07
N ARG A 264 -1.88 -10.84 -11.96
CA ARG A 264 -1.11 -12.09 -12.02
C ARG A 264 -1.45 -13.05 -10.87
N TYR A 265 -1.60 -12.56 -9.64
CA TYR A 265 -1.97 -13.40 -8.50
C TYR A 265 -3.42 -13.88 -8.57
N LEU A 266 -4.37 -13.04 -9.00
CA LEU A 266 -5.76 -13.45 -9.21
C LEU A 266 -5.90 -14.47 -10.35
N HIS A 267 -5.17 -14.26 -11.44
CA HIS A 267 -5.12 -15.22 -12.55
C HIS A 267 -4.61 -16.59 -12.09
N ARG A 268 -3.50 -16.62 -11.32
CA ARG A 268 -2.97 -17.85 -10.70
C ARG A 268 -3.94 -18.52 -9.71
N ALA A 269 -4.79 -17.75 -9.05
CA ALA A 269 -5.83 -18.26 -8.16
C ALA A 269 -7.10 -18.74 -8.89
N GLY A 270 -7.11 -18.69 -10.23
CA GLY A 270 -8.21 -19.19 -11.06
C GLY A 270 -9.28 -18.14 -11.41
N CYS A 271 -9.02 -16.85 -11.20
CA CYS A 271 -9.88 -15.78 -11.68
C CYS A 271 -9.60 -15.44 -13.16
N LYS A 272 -10.58 -14.88 -13.85
CA LYS A 272 -10.49 -14.46 -15.27
C LYS A 272 -10.31 -12.94 -15.36
N LEU A 273 -9.18 -12.49 -15.91
CA LEU A 273 -8.97 -11.06 -16.20
C LEU A 273 -9.79 -10.69 -17.44
N VAL A 274 -10.94 -10.05 -17.24
CA VAL A 274 -11.85 -9.71 -18.36
C VAL A 274 -11.68 -8.29 -18.88
N GLY A 275 -10.98 -7.42 -18.14
CA GLY A 275 -10.73 -6.06 -18.60
C GLY A 275 -9.54 -5.38 -17.95
N VAL A 276 -8.83 -4.56 -18.73
CA VAL A 276 -7.77 -3.68 -18.26
C VAL A 276 -8.04 -2.26 -18.77
N MET A 277 -8.06 -1.28 -17.87
CA MET A 277 -8.17 0.14 -18.21
C MET A 277 -6.81 0.81 -18.06
N GLU A 278 -6.38 1.58 -19.05
CA GLU A 278 -5.14 2.35 -19.06
C GLU A 278 -5.38 3.79 -19.55
N TYR A 279 -4.34 4.62 -19.51
CA TYR A 279 -4.45 6.02 -19.94
C TYR A 279 -4.76 6.18 -21.43
N ASP A 280 -4.43 5.20 -22.26
CA ASP A 280 -4.63 5.20 -23.71
C ASP A 280 -5.94 4.51 -24.14
N GLY A 281 -6.76 4.05 -23.19
CA GLY A 281 -8.01 3.34 -23.43
C GLY A 281 -8.10 2.04 -22.63
N SER A 282 -9.05 1.20 -22.98
CA SER A 282 -9.29 -0.07 -22.28
C SER A 282 -9.30 -1.26 -23.23
N ILE A 283 -9.00 -2.44 -22.71
CA ILE A 283 -9.15 -3.72 -23.43
C ILE A 283 -10.11 -4.63 -22.66
N TYR A 284 -11.01 -5.28 -23.37
CA TYR A 284 -12.05 -6.15 -22.80
C TYR A 284 -12.15 -7.48 -23.53
N ASN A 285 -12.22 -8.58 -22.77
CA ASN A 285 -12.45 -9.92 -23.30
C ASN A 285 -13.16 -10.78 -22.25
N LYS A 286 -14.40 -11.20 -22.54
CA LYS A 286 -15.21 -12.02 -21.63
C LYS A 286 -14.60 -13.40 -21.34
N GLU A 287 -13.82 -13.95 -22.26
CA GLU A 287 -13.17 -15.25 -22.09
C GLU A 287 -11.93 -15.18 -21.18
N GLY A 288 -11.43 -13.97 -20.94
CA GLY A 288 -10.24 -13.71 -20.13
C GLY A 288 -9.00 -13.41 -20.98
N MET A 289 -8.01 -12.78 -20.35
CA MET A 289 -6.73 -12.43 -20.94
C MET A 289 -5.59 -12.83 -20.00
N ASP A 290 -4.42 -13.15 -20.54
CA ASP A 290 -3.23 -13.43 -19.73
C ASP A 290 -2.55 -12.11 -19.29
N PRO A 291 -2.41 -11.84 -17.98
CA PRO A 291 -1.68 -10.67 -17.49
C PRO A 291 -0.24 -10.56 -18.00
N ASP A 292 0.46 -11.69 -18.16
CA ASP A 292 1.86 -11.73 -18.61
C ASP A 292 1.98 -11.34 -20.10
N ASP A 293 0.98 -11.66 -20.93
CA ASP A 293 0.92 -11.22 -22.33
C ASP A 293 0.66 -9.72 -22.47
N ILE A 294 -0.29 -9.18 -21.67
CA ILE A 294 -0.64 -7.75 -21.70
C ILE A 294 0.56 -6.90 -21.30
N ILE A 295 1.30 -7.27 -20.24
CA ILE A 295 2.46 -6.48 -19.80
C ILE A 295 3.59 -6.54 -20.83
N ALA A 296 3.77 -7.68 -21.51
CA ALA A 296 4.76 -7.83 -22.57
C ALA A 296 4.44 -6.95 -23.78
N TYR A 297 3.15 -6.87 -24.16
CA TYR A 297 2.67 -5.96 -25.19
C TYR A 297 2.88 -4.50 -24.79
N LYS A 298 2.43 -4.12 -23.57
CA LYS A 298 2.51 -2.75 -23.07
C LYS A 298 3.95 -2.23 -23.01
N LYS A 299 4.91 -3.07 -22.62
CA LYS A 299 6.34 -2.70 -22.60
C LYS A 299 6.87 -2.33 -23.99
N LYS A 300 6.35 -2.95 -25.06
CA LYS A 300 6.77 -2.69 -26.44
C LYS A 300 6.05 -1.48 -27.05
N ASN A 301 4.74 -1.37 -26.81
CA ASN A 301 3.87 -0.42 -27.51
C ASN A 301 3.50 0.83 -26.71
N ARG A 302 3.90 0.90 -25.42
CA ARG A 302 3.60 2.03 -24.51
C ARG A 302 2.09 2.31 -24.39
N GLY A 303 1.31 1.25 -24.16
CA GLY A 303 -0.15 1.31 -24.07
C GLY A 303 -0.78 -0.08 -24.21
N VAL A 304 -2.11 -0.14 -24.16
CA VAL A 304 -2.90 -1.35 -24.45
C VAL A 304 -3.63 -1.27 -25.80
N SER A 305 -3.66 -0.08 -26.42
CA SER A 305 -4.23 0.10 -27.76
C SER A 305 -3.54 -0.81 -28.78
N GLY A 306 -4.34 -1.56 -29.55
CA GLY A 306 -3.86 -2.52 -30.56
C GLY A 306 -3.48 -3.90 -30.02
N TYR A 307 -3.72 -4.20 -28.73
CA TYR A 307 -3.54 -5.54 -28.19
C TYR A 307 -4.59 -6.50 -28.77
N SER A 308 -4.16 -7.59 -29.41
CA SER A 308 -5.05 -8.51 -30.14
C SER A 308 -5.81 -9.51 -29.25
N GLY A 309 -5.44 -9.62 -27.97
CA GLY A 309 -6.07 -10.56 -27.03
C GLY A 309 -7.40 -10.09 -26.45
N GLY A 310 -7.88 -8.89 -26.83
CA GLY A 310 -9.17 -8.36 -26.43
C GLY A 310 -9.65 -7.25 -27.36
N GLU A 311 -10.93 -6.87 -27.22
CA GLU A 311 -11.51 -5.74 -27.92
C GLU A 311 -11.04 -4.44 -27.28
N PHE A 312 -10.53 -3.51 -28.09
CA PHE A 312 -10.21 -2.17 -27.61
C PHE A 312 -11.49 -1.34 -27.46
N VAL A 313 -11.63 -0.72 -26.30
CA VAL A 313 -12.76 0.13 -25.93
C VAL A 313 -12.22 1.51 -25.58
N GLU A 314 -12.74 2.53 -26.26
CA GLU A 314 -12.44 3.92 -25.88
C GLU A 314 -13.08 4.24 -24.52
N GLY A 315 -12.29 4.83 -23.61
CA GLY A 315 -12.76 5.21 -22.28
C GLY A 315 -12.66 4.10 -21.23
N SER A 316 -13.58 4.10 -20.27
CA SER A 316 -13.55 3.25 -19.08
C SER A 316 -14.40 1.98 -19.20
N LEU A 317 -14.09 0.96 -18.41
CA LEU A 317 -14.87 -0.28 -18.28
C LEU A 317 -15.66 -0.37 -16.96
N PHE A 318 -15.91 0.77 -16.28
CA PHE A 318 -16.60 0.76 -14.97
C PHE A 318 -18.04 0.22 -15.05
N ASP A 319 -18.68 0.28 -16.22
CA ASP A 319 -20.04 -0.20 -16.49
C ASP A 319 -20.10 -1.67 -16.93
N LYS A 320 -18.95 -2.29 -17.22
CA LYS A 320 -18.86 -3.68 -17.70
C LYS A 320 -19.05 -4.67 -16.55
N GLU A 321 -19.52 -5.87 -16.92
CA GLU A 321 -19.75 -6.95 -15.97
C GLU A 321 -18.44 -7.56 -15.51
N CYS A 322 -18.24 -7.59 -14.19
CA CYS A 322 -17.22 -8.36 -13.51
C CYS A 322 -17.65 -8.65 -12.05
N ASP A 323 -17.02 -9.62 -11.40
CA ASP A 323 -17.24 -9.90 -9.98
C ASP A 323 -16.43 -8.94 -9.10
N ILE A 324 -15.18 -8.66 -9.51
CA ILE A 324 -14.19 -7.90 -8.76
C ILE A 324 -13.68 -6.73 -9.59
N LEU A 325 -13.73 -5.52 -9.04
CA LEU A 325 -13.12 -4.32 -9.62
C LEU A 325 -11.91 -3.89 -8.79
N VAL A 326 -10.78 -3.66 -9.45
CA VAL A 326 -9.49 -3.35 -8.80
C VAL A 326 -8.96 -2.01 -9.31
N PRO A 327 -9.32 -0.87 -8.68
CA PRO A 327 -8.77 0.43 -9.04
C PRO A 327 -7.32 0.60 -8.54
N CYS A 328 -6.37 0.68 -9.47
CA CYS A 328 -4.92 0.77 -9.23
C CYS A 328 -4.25 1.98 -9.92
N ALA A 329 -5.02 2.93 -10.46
CA ALA A 329 -4.50 4.07 -11.22
C ALA A 329 -4.32 5.33 -10.35
N THR A 330 -5.36 6.16 -10.26
CA THR A 330 -5.32 7.47 -9.58
C THR A 330 -6.42 7.57 -8.52
N GLU A 331 -6.27 8.54 -7.63
CA GLU A 331 -7.33 8.94 -6.72
C GLU A 331 -8.61 9.38 -7.46
N LYS A 332 -9.75 9.31 -6.75
CA LYS A 332 -11.08 9.75 -7.22
C LYS A 332 -11.55 9.17 -8.57
N SER A 333 -11.00 8.03 -8.97
CA SER A 333 -11.43 7.27 -10.15
C SER A 333 -12.89 6.79 -10.08
N ILE A 334 -13.39 6.53 -8.87
CA ILE A 334 -14.78 6.14 -8.60
C ILE A 334 -15.48 7.32 -7.90
N HIS A 335 -16.43 7.92 -8.61
CA HIS A 335 -17.15 9.12 -8.20
C HIS A 335 -18.65 8.98 -8.52
N MET A 336 -19.48 9.92 -8.06
CA MET A 336 -20.94 9.83 -8.23
C MET A 336 -21.41 9.69 -9.68
N GLY A 337 -20.60 10.15 -10.64
CA GLY A 337 -20.90 10.05 -12.07
C GLY A 337 -20.73 8.65 -12.67
N ASN A 338 -19.99 7.74 -12.02
CA ASN A 338 -19.79 6.37 -12.52
C ASN A 338 -20.14 5.27 -11.49
N ALA A 339 -20.22 5.60 -10.20
CA ALA A 339 -20.49 4.64 -9.14
C ALA A 339 -21.83 3.91 -9.32
N ASP A 340 -22.84 4.58 -9.90
CA ASP A 340 -24.14 3.96 -10.14
C ASP A 340 -24.07 2.84 -11.19
N SER A 341 -23.22 2.99 -12.22
CA SER A 341 -23.05 2.01 -13.28
C SER A 341 -22.19 0.80 -12.92
N ILE A 342 -21.48 0.83 -11.79
CA ILE A 342 -20.59 -0.27 -11.38
C ILE A 342 -21.42 -1.52 -11.05
N LYS A 343 -21.14 -2.60 -11.78
CA LYS A 343 -21.79 -3.90 -11.61
C LYS A 343 -21.06 -4.86 -10.68
N ALA A 344 -19.81 -4.58 -10.35
CA ALA A 344 -18.97 -5.41 -9.48
C ALA A 344 -19.57 -5.54 -8.06
N LYS A 345 -19.44 -6.73 -7.48
CA LYS A 345 -19.87 -7.00 -6.09
C LYS A 345 -18.75 -6.81 -5.07
N ILE A 346 -17.50 -6.82 -5.54
CA ILE A 346 -16.32 -6.60 -4.71
C ILE A 346 -15.49 -5.49 -5.36
N ILE A 347 -15.11 -4.49 -4.58
CA ILE A 347 -14.14 -3.48 -4.99
C ILE A 347 -12.98 -3.52 -4.00
N ILE A 348 -11.77 -3.74 -4.51
CA ILE A 348 -10.55 -3.73 -3.70
C ILE A 348 -9.61 -2.63 -4.17
N GLU A 349 -9.37 -1.68 -3.28
CA GLU A 349 -8.69 -0.44 -3.64
C GLU A 349 -7.15 -0.58 -3.63
N GLY A 350 -6.56 -0.68 -4.82
CA GLY A 350 -5.11 -0.72 -5.00
C GLY A 350 -4.45 0.65 -4.98
N ALA A 351 -5.11 1.67 -5.54
CA ALA A 351 -4.67 3.06 -5.48
C ALA A 351 -4.98 3.70 -4.11
N ASN A 352 -4.44 4.89 -3.85
CA ASN A 352 -4.78 5.67 -2.66
C ASN A 352 -6.01 6.55 -2.96
N GLY A 353 -7.05 6.40 -2.15
CA GLY A 353 -8.34 7.08 -2.27
C GLY A 353 -8.95 7.07 -3.68
N PRO A 354 -9.07 5.89 -4.35
CA PRO A 354 -9.70 5.83 -5.67
C PRO A 354 -11.20 6.14 -5.61
N THR A 355 -11.86 5.94 -4.46
CA THR A 355 -13.30 6.15 -4.29
C THR A 355 -13.60 7.40 -3.49
N THR A 356 -14.46 8.26 -4.00
CA THR A 356 -14.99 9.42 -3.26
C THR A 356 -15.97 9.01 -2.16
N THR A 357 -16.10 9.81 -1.11
CA THR A 357 -16.95 9.54 0.06
C THR A 357 -18.40 9.23 -0.31
N LYS A 358 -18.99 10.04 -1.20
CA LYS A 358 -20.36 9.86 -1.68
C LYS A 358 -20.51 8.59 -2.52
N ALA A 359 -19.53 8.29 -3.38
CA ALA A 359 -19.54 7.05 -4.18
C ALA A 359 -19.44 5.80 -3.30
N ASN A 360 -18.61 5.85 -2.26
CA ASN A 360 -18.50 4.78 -1.26
C ASN A 360 -19.87 4.51 -0.61
N ASP A 361 -20.57 5.56 -0.17
CA ASP A 361 -21.87 5.42 0.51
C ASP A 361 -22.95 4.85 -0.43
N LEU A 362 -22.95 5.27 -1.70
CA LEU A 362 -23.80 4.69 -2.73
C LEU A 362 -23.51 3.19 -2.93
N LEU A 363 -22.24 2.81 -3.08
CA LEU A 363 -21.82 1.42 -3.32
C LEU A 363 -22.15 0.52 -2.12
N LEU A 364 -21.96 1.02 -0.90
CA LEU A 364 -22.38 0.32 0.33
C LEU A 364 -23.89 0.09 0.34
N SER A 365 -24.70 1.09 -0.04
CA SER A 365 -26.16 0.94 -0.13
C SER A 365 -26.61 -0.13 -1.14
N LYS A 366 -25.76 -0.45 -2.12
CA LYS A 366 -25.96 -1.51 -3.13
C LYS A 366 -25.42 -2.88 -2.70
N ASN A 367 -25.00 -3.03 -1.43
CA ASN A 367 -24.34 -4.22 -0.90
C ASN A 367 -23.10 -4.62 -1.72
N VAL A 368 -22.28 -3.64 -2.09
CA VAL A 368 -20.95 -3.86 -2.66
C VAL A 368 -19.94 -3.95 -1.52
N LEU A 369 -19.12 -5.00 -1.52
CA LEU A 369 -18.03 -5.14 -0.56
C LEU A 369 -16.87 -4.21 -0.94
N MET A 370 -16.68 -3.15 -0.16
CA MET A 370 -15.59 -2.19 -0.32
C MET A 370 -14.41 -2.57 0.59
N ILE A 371 -13.31 -3.07 0.01
CA ILE A 371 -12.07 -3.34 0.76
C ILE A 371 -11.17 -2.10 0.64
N PRO A 372 -10.98 -1.32 1.73
CA PRO A 372 -10.45 0.03 1.67
C PRO A 372 -8.93 0.07 1.46
N ASP A 373 -8.48 1.08 0.73
CA ASP A 373 -7.08 1.36 0.40
C ASP A 373 -6.13 1.38 1.60
N MET A 374 -6.56 1.93 2.74
CA MET A 374 -5.76 1.99 3.98
C MET A 374 -5.31 0.63 4.50
N TYR A 375 -6.07 -0.42 4.17
CA TYR A 375 -5.71 -1.80 4.47
C TYR A 375 -5.16 -2.48 3.21
N ALA A 376 -5.92 -2.46 2.12
CA ALA A 376 -5.71 -3.30 0.96
C ALA A 376 -4.34 -3.11 0.29
N ASN A 377 -3.87 -1.87 0.16
CA ASN A 377 -2.59 -1.56 -0.51
C ASN A 377 -1.41 -1.42 0.47
N ALA A 378 -1.59 -1.76 1.75
CA ALA A 378 -0.57 -1.61 2.78
C ALA A 378 0.62 -2.56 2.62
N GLY A 379 0.52 -3.59 1.78
CA GLY A 379 1.64 -4.52 1.53
C GLY A 379 2.92 -3.83 1.05
N GLY A 380 2.79 -2.74 0.27
CA GLY A 380 3.94 -1.95 -0.15
C GLY A 380 4.70 -1.31 1.02
N VAL A 381 4.01 -0.81 2.04
CA VAL A 381 4.65 -0.23 3.22
C VAL A 381 5.18 -1.29 4.18
N THR A 382 4.48 -2.42 4.31
CA THR A 382 4.93 -3.58 5.10
C THR A 382 6.27 -4.12 4.59
N VAL A 383 6.42 -4.34 3.27
CA VAL A 383 7.69 -4.82 2.73
C VAL A 383 8.77 -3.74 2.72
N SER A 384 8.39 -2.46 2.57
CA SER A 384 9.32 -1.35 2.84
C SER A 384 9.82 -1.35 4.29
N TYR A 385 9.02 -1.75 5.27
CA TYR A 385 9.46 -1.90 6.66
C TYR A 385 10.47 -3.05 6.80
N PHE A 386 10.24 -4.19 6.14
CA PHE A 386 11.21 -5.28 6.10
C PHE A 386 12.53 -4.88 5.44
N GLU A 387 12.48 -4.10 4.36
CA GLU A 387 13.68 -3.53 3.73
C GLU A 387 14.44 -2.63 4.70
N TRP A 388 13.74 -1.77 5.44
CA TRP A 388 14.37 -0.89 6.42
C TRP A 388 15.04 -1.71 7.53
N LEU A 389 14.34 -2.71 8.09
CA LEU A 389 14.92 -3.62 9.07
C LEU A 389 16.15 -4.36 8.53
N LYS A 390 16.11 -4.86 7.30
CA LYS A 390 17.26 -5.50 6.65
C LYS A 390 18.47 -4.58 6.64
N ASN A 391 18.27 -3.31 6.27
CA ASN A 391 19.34 -2.31 6.22
C ASN A 391 19.89 -1.97 7.61
N LEU A 392 19.06 -2.01 8.67
CA LEU A 392 19.49 -1.81 10.06
C LEU A 392 20.22 -3.02 10.66
N ASN A 393 19.91 -4.24 10.20
CA ASN A 393 20.53 -5.46 10.71
C ASN A 393 21.86 -5.80 10.01
N HIS A 394 22.15 -5.19 8.85
CA HIS A 394 23.34 -5.41 8.03
C HIS A 394 23.61 -6.89 7.66
N VAL A 395 22.56 -7.72 7.69
CA VAL A 395 22.63 -9.16 7.42
C VAL A 395 21.46 -9.56 6.52
N SER A 396 21.74 -10.33 5.47
CA SER A 396 20.69 -10.95 4.65
C SER A 396 19.95 -12.00 5.46
N PHE A 397 18.61 -12.02 5.35
CA PHE A 397 17.80 -13.00 6.07
C PHE A 397 18.21 -14.44 5.75
N GLY A 398 18.13 -15.31 6.76
CA GLY A 398 18.53 -16.73 6.69
C GLY A 398 20.04 -17.00 6.63
N ARG A 399 20.90 -16.01 6.33
CA ARG A 399 22.35 -16.22 6.15
C ARG A 399 23.02 -16.93 7.32
N MET A 400 22.59 -16.65 8.55
CA MET A 400 23.17 -17.22 9.77
C MET A 400 22.56 -18.55 10.20
N THR A 401 21.37 -18.91 9.71
CA THR A 401 20.60 -20.04 10.26
C THR A 401 20.30 -21.15 9.26
N MET A 402 20.28 -20.89 7.95
CA MET A 402 19.80 -21.85 6.94
C MET A 402 20.46 -23.24 7.04
N ARG A 403 21.80 -23.30 7.16
CA ARG A 403 22.51 -24.58 7.28
C ARG A 403 22.21 -25.28 8.61
N TYR A 404 22.15 -24.52 9.70
CA TYR A 404 21.85 -25.05 11.02
C TYR A 404 20.43 -25.62 11.07
N GLU A 405 19.44 -24.90 10.55
CA GLU A 405 18.05 -25.34 10.47
C GLU A 405 17.91 -26.60 9.61
N ARG A 406 18.58 -26.65 8.44
CA ARG A 406 18.59 -27.85 7.59
C ARG A 406 19.13 -29.07 8.33
N ASP A 407 20.31 -28.93 8.93
CA ASP A 407 21.00 -30.04 9.58
C ASP A 407 20.21 -30.46 10.85
N SER A 408 19.59 -29.51 11.56
CA SER A 408 18.68 -29.78 12.70
C SER A 408 17.40 -30.51 12.28
N ASN A 409 16.79 -30.12 11.15
CA ASN A 409 15.62 -30.82 10.61
C ASN A 409 15.94 -32.25 10.20
N TYR A 410 17.10 -32.50 9.56
CA TYR A 410 17.56 -33.86 9.30
C TYR A 410 17.82 -34.66 10.58
N ALA A 411 18.44 -34.06 11.59
CA ALA A 411 18.66 -34.70 12.88
C ALA A 411 17.33 -35.05 13.58
N LEU A 412 16.29 -34.22 13.43
CA LEU A 412 14.96 -34.50 13.95
C LEU A 412 14.33 -35.70 13.24
N LEU A 413 14.36 -35.75 11.91
CA LEU A 413 13.84 -36.89 11.13
C LEU A 413 14.59 -38.19 11.47
N ASP A 414 15.92 -38.12 11.58
CA ASP A 414 16.78 -39.24 11.99
C ASP A 414 16.46 -39.70 13.43
N SER A 415 16.18 -38.77 14.34
CA SER A 415 15.76 -39.13 15.71
C SER A 415 14.43 -39.88 15.71
N VAL A 416 13.45 -39.47 14.90
CA VAL A 416 12.16 -40.18 14.77
C VAL A 416 12.40 -41.57 14.18
N GLN A 417 13.18 -41.66 13.11
CA GLN A 417 13.54 -42.93 12.48
C GLN A 417 14.19 -43.89 13.49
N LYS A 418 15.25 -43.47 14.18
CA LYS A 418 15.94 -44.30 15.18
C LYS A 418 15.04 -44.72 16.33
N SER A 419 14.13 -43.85 16.79
CA SER A 419 13.16 -44.21 17.82
C SER A 419 12.19 -45.29 17.36
N LEU A 420 11.70 -45.22 16.12
CA LEU A 420 10.81 -46.23 15.54
C LEU A 420 11.54 -47.55 15.28
N GLU A 421 12.74 -47.49 14.70
CA GLU A 421 13.58 -48.68 14.46
C GLU A 421 13.99 -49.35 15.78
N LYS A 422 14.24 -48.59 16.85
CA LYS A 422 14.48 -49.17 18.19
C LYS A 422 13.28 -49.93 18.73
N LYS A 423 12.05 -49.48 18.46
CA LYS A 423 10.82 -50.08 18.99
C LYS A 423 10.31 -51.24 18.13
N PHE A 424 10.42 -51.12 16.81
CA PHE A 424 9.77 -52.00 15.84
C PHE A 424 10.74 -52.64 14.85
N GLY A 425 12.01 -52.24 14.80
CA GLY A 425 12.96 -52.64 13.76
C GLY A 425 13.28 -54.14 13.75
N ALA A 426 13.19 -54.81 14.89
CA ALA A 426 13.31 -56.27 14.97
C ALA A 426 12.19 -57.02 14.20
N THR A 427 11.05 -56.37 13.99
CA THR A 427 9.87 -56.95 13.33
C THR A 427 9.62 -56.36 11.94
N ALA A 428 9.90 -55.06 11.76
CA ALA A 428 9.55 -54.30 10.57
C ALA A 428 10.76 -53.92 9.69
N GLY A 429 12.00 -54.17 10.13
CA GLY A 429 13.20 -53.74 9.41
C GLY A 429 13.47 -52.24 9.52
N SER A 430 14.12 -51.65 8.50
CA SER A 430 14.40 -50.21 8.46
C SER A 430 13.13 -49.42 8.16
N ILE A 431 12.94 -48.31 8.88
CA ILE A 431 11.76 -47.44 8.77
C ILE A 431 12.23 -46.05 8.33
N PRO A 432 12.53 -45.85 7.03
CA PRO A 432 13.09 -44.59 6.54
C PRO A 432 12.08 -43.45 6.69
N ILE A 433 12.47 -42.42 7.44
CA ILE A 433 11.67 -41.19 7.58
C ILE A 433 12.23 -40.17 6.61
N GLN A 434 11.51 -39.96 5.50
CA GLN A 434 11.91 -39.04 4.46
C GLN A 434 11.02 -37.79 4.43
N PRO A 435 11.60 -36.62 4.16
CA PRO A 435 10.82 -35.41 3.99
C PRO A 435 9.95 -35.48 2.72
N THR A 436 8.75 -34.92 2.79
CA THR A 436 7.91 -34.72 1.59
C THR A 436 8.51 -33.68 0.66
N SER A 437 8.09 -33.64 -0.61
CA SER A 437 8.53 -32.60 -1.56
C SER A 437 8.27 -31.18 -1.06
N GLN A 438 7.13 -30.97 -0.40
CA GLN A 438 6.77 -29.68 0.21
C GLN A 438 7.66 -29.32 1.41
N TYR A 439 8.04 -30.30 2.23
CA TYR A 439 8.92 -30.03 3.37
C TYR A 439 10.37 -29.84 2.93
N LEU A 440 10.84 -30.60 1.93
CA LEU A 440 12.17 -30.44 1.31
C LEU A 440 12.42 -29.01 0.84
N SER A 441 11.44 -28.36 0.21
CA SER A 441 11.60 -26.98 -0.26
C SER A 441 11.70 -25.95 0.88
N ARG A 442 11.32 -26.30 2.10
CA ARG A 442 11.36 -25.43 3.30
C ARG A 442 12.40 -25.85 4.34
N MET A 443 13.04 -27.00 4.14
CA MET A 443 13.88 -27.64 5.14
C MET A 443 15.13 -26.83 5.47
N SER A 444 15.65 -26.06 4.51
CA SER A 444 16.82 -25.22 4.73
C SER A 444 16.50 -23.89 5.42
N GLY A 445 15.29 -23.74 5.96
CA GLY A 445 14.76 -22.46 6.41
C GLY A 445 14.17 -21.65 5.26
N ALA A 446 13.67 -20.46 5.58
CA ALA A 446 13.09 -19.55 4.61
C ALA A 446 14.14 -18.58 4.07
N ASP A 447 14.22 -18.47 2.74
CA ASP A 447 14.99 -17.41 2.09
C ASP A 447 14.33 -16.04 2.27
N GLU A 448 15.00 -14.97 1.81
CA GLU A 448 14.50 -13.61 1.98
C GLU A 448 13.12 -13.40 1.33
N GLU A 449 12.89 -13.97 0.14
CA GLU A 449 11.60 -13.86 -0.54
C GLU A 449 10.49 -14.57 0.24
N THR A 450 10.72 -15.81 0.68
CA THR A 450 9.75 -16.58 1.48
C THR A 450 9.44 -15.89 2.82
N LEU A 451 10.43 -15.30 3.48
CA LEU A 451 10.23 -14.53 4.70
C LEU A 451 9.43 -13.26 4.47
N VAL A 452 9.68 -12.55 3.37
CA VAL A 452 8.90 -11.38 2.98
C VAL A 452 7.45 -11.76 2.69
N GLU A 453 7.21 -12.82 1.92
CA GLU A 453 5.86 -13.28 1.58
C GLU A 453 5.08 -13.71 2.82
N SER A 454 5.68 -14.54 3.68
CA SER A 454 5.04 -15.03 4.91
C SER A 454 4.82 -13.91 5.94
N GLY A 455 5.78 -13.01 6.11
CA GLY A 455 5.62 -11.84 6.98
C GLY A 455 4.54 -10.88 6.48
N LEU A 456 4.46 -10.69 5.16
CA LEU A 456 3.41 -9.90 4.52
C LEU A 456 2.04 -10.55 4.73
N GLU A 457 1.93 -11.85 4.45
CA GLU A 457 0.71 -12.64 4.64
C GLU A 457 0.19 -12.53 6.08
N TYR A 458 1.06 -12.80 7.06
CA TYR A 458 0.74 -12.67 8.49
C TYR A 458 0.20 -11.29 8.84
N THR A 459 0.85 -10.24 8.34
CA THR A 459 0.46 -8.85 8.60
C THR A 459 -0.93 -8.55 8.03
N MET A 460 -1.18 -8.97 6.79
CA MET A 460 -2.46 -8.76 6.11
C MET A 460 -3.59 -9.54 6.78
N ASP A 461 -3.37 -10.81 7.14
CA ASP A 461 -4.35 -11.67 7.81
C ASP A 461 -4.70 -11.14 9.21
N ARG A 462 -3.67 -10.74 9.99
CA ARG A 462 -3.87 -10.18 11.33
C ARG A 462 -4.69 -8.90 11.29
N ALA A 463 -4.34 -7.96 10.40
CA ALA A 463 -5.08 -6.72 10.26
C ALA A 463 -6.53 -6.98 9.78
N ALA A 464 -6.74 -7.93 8.85
CA ALA A 464 -8.09 -8.32 8.43
C ALA A 464 -8.93 -8.82 9.61
N GLY A 465 -8.37 -9.70 10.44
CA GLY A 465 -9.06 -10.25 11.61
C GLY A 465 -9.54 -9.18 12.57
N HIS A 466 -8.71 -8.16 12.84
CA HIS A 466 -9.09 -7.02 13.67
C HIS A 466 -10.17 -6.15 13.01
N ILE A 467 -10.02 -5.82 11.73
CA ILE A 467 -11.01 -5.02 10.98
C ILE A 467 -12.37 -5.71 10.95
N LYS A 468 -12.40 -7.02 10.64
CA LYS A 468 -13.63 -7.82 10.63
C LYS A 468 -14.30 -7.85 11.99
N LYS A 469 -13.52 -8.11 13.05
CA LYS A 469 -14.03 -8.12 14.42
C LYS A 469 -14.63 -6.76 14.78
N LEU A 470 -13.93 -5.67 14.50
CA LEU A 470 -14.40 -4.33 14.81
C LEU A 470 -15.65 -3.94 14.01
N ALA A 471 -15.71 -4.31 12.73
CA ALA A 471 -16.89 -4.11 11.89
C ALA A 471 -18.12 -4.84 12.44
N LYS A 472 -17.93 -6.05 12.97
CA LYS A 472 -18.97 -6.85 13.61
C LYS A 472 -19.40 -6.28 14.97
N ASP A 473 -18.44 -6.02 15.86
CA ASP A 473 -18.68 -5.54 17.22
C ASP A 473 -19.33 -4.14 17.23
N SER A 474 -19.04 -3.31 16.21
CA SER A 474 -19.57 -1.95 16.07
C SER A 474 -20.81 -1.85 15.18
N GLY A 475 -21.29 -2.97 14.62
CA GLY A 475 -22.47 -2.98 13.74
C GLY A 475 -22.29 -2.24 12.41
N LEU A 476 -21.04 -2.12 11.91
CA LEU A 476 -20.71 -1.41 10.66
C LEU A 476 -20.98 -2.24 9.40
N GLY A 477 -21.13 -3.56 9.54
CA GLY A 477 -21.41 -4.46 8.42
C GLY A 477 -20.31 -4.40 7.34
N LEU A 478 -20.66 -3.89 6.15
CA LEU A 478 -19.76 -3.77 5.00
C LEU A 478 -18.90 -2.49 5.01
N ASP A 479 -19.10 -1.56 5.95
CA ASP A 479 -18.27 -0.35 6.05
C ASP A 479 -16.90 -0.63 6.69
N LEU A 480 -16.08 -1.36 5.94
CA LEU A 480 -14.73 -1.74 6.33
C LEU A 480 -13.77 -0.55 6.38
N ARG A 481 -14.09 0.54 5.66
CA ARG A 481 -13.29 1.78 5.70
C ARG A 481 -13.38 2.44 7.06
N THR A 482 -14.60 2.64 7.57
CA THR A 482 -14.80 3.20 8.90
C THR A 482 -14.22 2.29 9.98
N ALA A 483 -14.39 0.97 9.86
CA ALA A 483 -13.75 0.01 10.77
C ALA A 483 -12.21 0.14 10.76
N SER A 484 -11.60 0.20 9.57
CA SER A 484 -10.14 0.38 9.46
C SER A 484 -9.66 1.69 10.08
N LEU A 485 -10.43 2.77 9.92
CA LEU A 485 -10.13 4.07 10.51
C LEU A 485 -10.19 4.05 12.03
N ILE A 486 -11.27 3.52 12.60
CA ILE A 486 -11.41 3.37 14.06
C ILE A 486 -10.23 2.56 14.61
N TYR A 487 -9.90 1.43 13.98
CA TYR A 487 -8.79 0.58 14.40
C TYR A 487 -7.44 1.31 14.38
N ALA A 488 -7.16 2.09 13.32
CA ALA A 488 -5.95 2.87 13.21
C ALA A 488 -5.88 3.98 14.28
N VAL A 489 -7.00 4.68 14.49
CA VAL A 489 -7.09 5.79 15.42
C VAL A 489 -6.95 5.33 16.87
N GLU A 490 -7.59 4.23 17.28
CA GLU A 490 -7.45 3.67 18.63
C GLU A 490 -5.98 3.40 19.00
N LYS A 491 -5.20 2.86 18.06
CA LYS A 491 -3.77 2.58 18.25
C LYS A 491 -2.95 3.85 18.43
N ILE A 492 -3.20 4.85 17.59
CA ILE A 492 -2.50 6.14 17.68
C ILE A 492 -2.88 6.83 18.99
N TYR A 493 -4.18 6.84 19.34
CA TYR A 493 -4.69 7.40 20.58
C TYR A 493 -4.02 6.82 21.81
N LYS A 494 -3.90 5.50 21.87
CA LYS A 494 -3.23 4.83 22.99
C LYS A 494 -1.80 5.36 23.21
N ILE A 495 -1.04 5.58 22.15
CA ILE A 495 0.34 6.08 22.21
C ILE A 495 0.38 7.49 22.80
N TYR A 496 -0.47 8.39 22.31
CA TYR A 496 -0.52 9.76 22.84
C TYR A 496 -1.01 9.84 24.29
N ASN A 497 -2.02 9.04 24.62
CA ASN A 497 -2.58 8.99 25.97
C ASN A 497 -1.55 8.48 26.98
N GLU A 498 -0.73 7.50 26.62
CA GLU A 498 0.35 6.97 27.47
C GLU A 498 1.57 7.91 27.52
N ALA A 499 1.84 8.67 26.45
CA ALA A 499 3.00 9.55 26.35
C ALA A 499 2.82 10.96 26.97
N GLY A 500 1.61 11.31 27.44
CA GLY A 500 1.34 12.63 28.01
C GLY A 500 1.11 13.74 26.97
N LEU A 501 0.60 13.38 25.78
CA LEU A 501 0.27 14.24 24.62
C LEU A 501 1.45 14.99 23.97
N THR A 502 2.15 15.86 24.70
CA THR A 502 3.23 16.70 24.15
C THR A 502 4.24 17.07 25.23
N TYR A 503 5.50 17.29 24.84
CA TYR A 503 6.51 17.95 25.67
C TYR A 503 6.01 19.37 26.00
N MET A 504 5.52 19.57 27.24
CA MET A 504 5.04 20.87 27.74
C MET A 504 6.18 21.75 28.25
#